data_AF-A0A519VB82-F1
#
_entry.id   AF-A0A519VB82-F1
#
_cell.length_a   1.000
_cell.length_b   1.000
_cell.length_c   1.000
_cell.angle_alpha   90.00
_cell.angle_beta   90.00
_cell.angle_gamma   90.00
#
_symmetry.space_group_name_H-M   'P 1'
#
loop_
_entity.id
_entity.type
_entity.pdbx_description
1 polymer ?
#
loop_
_entity_poly.entity_id
_entity_poly.type
_entity_poly.pdbx_seq_one_letter_code
_entity_poly.pdbx_strand_id
1 'polypeptide(L)'
;MLYFNAPSEITQGNIRPVSYQYFFENSAFYLLEISNNRYEVSNHIHQWFMVKKSNLAVTALNLRFVDSSTLVEERFFEEGYLKFNGIEGTFIEKFNSAQHSLTQTNTLAIPTAVHQAVANFMI
;
A
#
# COMPACT_ATOMS: atom_id res chain seq x y z
N MET A 1 -9.13 -19.79 28.98
CA MET A 1 -9.99 -18.73 28.42
C MET A 1 -9.11 -17.56 28.02
N LEU A 2 -8.74 -17.47 26.74
CA LEU A 2 -8.31 -16.22 26.08
C LEU A 2 -8.71 -16.39 24.61
N TYR A 3 -9.75 -15.67 24.21
CA TYR A 3 -10.23 -15.57 22.84
C TYR A 3 -9.33 -14.61 22.09
N PHE A 4 -8.65 -15.08 21.04
CA PHE A 4 -8.14 -14.20 19.99
C PHE A 4 -9.05 -14.40 18.78
N ASN A 5 -10.06 -13.54 18.67
CA ASN A 5 -10.84 -13.40 17.45
C ASN A 5 -9.91 -12.83 16.39
N ALA A 6 -9.47 -13.67 15.46
CA ALA A 6 -8.96 -13.20 14.18
C ALA A 6 -10.09 -12.43 13.48
N PRO A 7 -9.83 -11.24 12.90
CA PRO A 7 -10.84 -10.58 12.10
C PRO A 7 -11.20 -11.49 10.93
N SER A 8 -12.49 -11.82 10.85
CA SER A 8 -13.10 -12.71 9.88
C SER A 8 -12.73 -12.29 8.45
N GLU A 9 -12.08 -13.20 7.74
CA GLU A 9 -11.91 -13.16 6.29
C GLU A 9 -13.30 -13.07 5.64
N ILE A 10 -13.60 -11.93 5.01
CA ILE A 10 -14.82 -11.78 4.24
C ILE A 10 -14.65 -12.63 2.96
N THR A 11 -15.20 -13.84 2.97
CA THR A 11 -15.26 -14.73 1.81
C THR A 11 -16.57 -14.48 1.05
N GLN A 12 -16.55 -13.62 0.04
CA GLN A 12 -17.53 -13.64 -1.06
C GLN A 12 -16.85 -13.24 -2.37
N GLY A 13 -16.87 -14.17 -3.34
CA GLY A 13 -16.14 -14.07 -4.62
C GLY A 13 -14.70 -14.56 -4.48
N ASN A 14 -14.10 -15.05 -5.57
CA ASN A 14 -12.71 -15.55 -5.63
C ASN A 14 -11.66 -14.43 -5.40
N ILE A 15 -11.74 -13.69 -4.29
CA ILE A 15 -10.84 -12.61 -3.94
C ILE A 15 -9.78 -13.22 -3.04
N ARG A 16 -8.53 -13.29 -3.54
CA ARG A 16 -7.39 -13.74 -2.74
C ARG A 16 -7.27 -12.82 -1.51
N PRO A 17 -7.06 -13.36 -0.29
CA PRO A 17 -6.86 -12.53 0.88
C PRO A 17 -5.59 -11.68 0.67
N VAL A 18 -5.74 -10.36 0.68
CA VAL A 18 -4.64 -9.41 0.58
C VAL A 18 -4.19 -8.98 1.97
N SER A 19 -2.88 -9.02 2.22
CA SER A 19 -2.28 -8.42 3.42
C SER A 19 -1.64 -7.09 3.06
N TYR A 20 -1.87 -6.07 3.89
CA TYR A 20 -1.25 -4.75 3.73
C TYR A 20 0.04 -4.71 4.56
N GLN A 21 1.15 -4.38 3.92
CA GLN A 21 2.45 -4.26 4.57
C GLN A 21 2.73 -2.81 4.99
N TYR A 22 2.45 -1.87 4.11
CA TYR A 22 2.61 -0.44 4.36
C TYR A 22 1.33 0.32 4.04
N PHE A 23 1.04 1.34 4.84
CA PHE A 23 -0.06 2.28 4.63
C PHE A 23 0.40 3.68 4.98
N PHE A 24 0.40 4.54 3.97
CA PHE A 24 0.76 5.94 4.05
C PHE A 24 -0.41 6.82 3.64
N GLU A 25 -0.52 7.99 4.24
CA GLU A 25 -1.54 8.95 3.86
C GLU A 25 -1.10 10.40 4.00
N ASN A 26 -1.79 11.26 3.25
CA ASN A 26 -1.84 12.70 3.49
C ASN A 26 -3.26 13.23 3.24
N SER A 27 -3.43 14.53 3.02
CA SER A 27 -4.74 15.12 2.75
C SER A 27 -5.31 14.74 1.37
N ALA A 28 -4.49 14.30 0.41
CA ALA A 28 -4.87 14.11 -0.98
C ALA A 28 -5.07 12.63 -1.36
N PHE A 29 -4.21 11.73 -0.88
CA PHE A 29 -4.22 10.32 -1.27
C PHE A 29 -3.75 9.39 -0.16
N TYR A 30 -4.04 8.11 -0.38
CA TYR A 30 -3.42 6.98 0.31
C TYR A 30 -2.36 6.36 -0.60
N LEU A 31 -1.30 5.82 -0.01
CA LEU A 31 -0.28 5.05 -0.72
C LEU A 31 -0.02 3.78 0.09
N LEU A 32 -0.16 2.61 -0.53
CA LEU A 32 -0.18 1.34 0.18
C LEU A 32 0.57 0.24 -0.58
N GLU A 33 1.17 -0.66 0.19
CA GLU A 33 1.76 -1.91 -0.30
C GLU A 33 0.87 -3.07 0.11
N ILE A 34 0.49 -3.91 -0.85
CA ILE A 34 -0.09 -5.22 -0.59
C ILE A 34 0.92 -6.33 -0.91
N SER A 35 0.86 -7.37 -0.11
CA SER A 35 1.53 -8.65 -0.34
C SER A 35 0.48 -9.73 -0.57
N ASN A 36 0.69 -10.55 -1.60
CA ASN A 36 -0.03 -11.81 -1.74
C ASN A 36 0.50 -12.81 -0.71
N ASN A 37 -0.41 -13.66 -0.21
CA ASN A 37 -0.19 -14.58 0.90
C ASN A 37 1.19 -15.26 0.88
N ARG A 38 1.87 -15.18 2.02
CA ARG A 38 3.18 -15.76 2.42
C ARG A 38 3.42 -17.25 2.13
N TYR A 39 2.44 -17.97 1.57
CA TYR A 39 2.51 -19.41 1.30
C TYR A 39 2.65 -19.77 -0.19
N GLU A 40 2.51 -18.82 -1.13
CA GLU A 40 2.84 -19.09 -2.54
C GLU A 40 4.31 -18.78 -2.82
N VAL A 41 5.08 -19.85 -3.04
CA VAL A 41 6.54 -19.83 -3.27
C VAL A 41 6.92 -19.19 -4.60
N SER A 42 5.96 -18.84 -5.46
CA SER A 42 6.19 -18.24 -6.76
C SER A 42 5.92 -16.74 -6.73
N ASN A 43 7.02 -15.98 -6.66
CA ASN A 43 7.12 -14.53 -6.80
C ASN A 43 6.35 -13.73 -5.73
N HIS A 44 7.09 -13.24 -4.74
CA HIS A 44 6.66 -12.19 -3.83
C HIS A 44 6.38 -10.90 -4.63
N ILE A 45 5.23 -10.83 -5.29
CA ILE A 45 4.81 -9.64 -6.02
C ILE A 45 4.26 -8.66 -4.97
N HIS A 46 5.14 -7.77 -4.51
CA HIS A 46 4.75 -6.59 -3.74
C HIS A 46 4.09 -5.61 -4.70
N GLN A 47 2.78 -5.40 -4.54
CA GLN A 47 2.04 -4.47 -5.39
C GLN A 47 1.79 -3.18 -4.63
N TRP A 48 2.13 -2.07 -5.28
CA TRP A 48 1.97 -0.75 -4.72
C TRP A 48 0.83 -0.01 -5.40
N PHE A 49 0.02 0.69 -4.61
CA PHE A 49 -1.11 1.46 -5.11
C PHE A 49 -1.14 2.84 -4.49
N MET A 50 -1.52 3.83 -5.30
CA MET A 50 -1.96 5.13 -4.85
C MET A 50 -3.48 5.23 -5.02
N VAL A 51 -4.19 5.68 -3.99
CA VAL A 51 -5.65 5.85 -4.02
C VAL A 51 -6.01 7.28 -3.69
N LYS A 52 -6.62 8.00 -4.63
CA LYS A 52 -7.03 9.40 -4.42
C LYS A 52 -8.19 9.46 -3.42
N LYS A 53 -8.09 10.32 -2.41
CA LYS A 53 -9.17 10.48 -1.40
C LYS A 53 -10.44 11.11 -1.97
N SER A 54 -10.31 11.93 -3.01
CA SER A 54 -11.44 12.67 -3.60
C SER A 54 -12.46 11.79 -4.32
N ASN A 55 -12.00 10.69 -4.94
CA ASN A 55 -12.84 9.87 -5.82
C ASN A 55 -12.51 8.37 -5.77
N LEU A 56 -11.60 7.95 -4.89
CA LEU A 56 -11.13 6.56 -4.76
C LEU A 56 -10.51 6.00 -6.04
N ALA A 57 -10.05 6.85 -6.96
CA ALA A 57 -9.33 6.40 -8.14
C ALA A 57 -8.03 5.71 -7.71
N VAL A 58 -7.86 4.47 -8.16
CA VAL A 58 -6.69 3.63 -7.88
C VAL A 58 -5.70 3.73 -9.03
N THR A 59 -4.44 3.96 -8.71
CA THR A 59 -3.31 3.92 -9.63
C THR A 59 -2.31 2.89 -9.12
N ALA A 60 -1.95 1.91 -9.96
CA ALA A 60 -0.83 1.02 -9.68
C ALA A 60 0.50 1.77 -9.79
N LEU A 61 1.41 1.53 -8.87
CA LEU A 61 2.78 2.04 -8.91
C LEU A 61 3.72 0.90 -9.31
N ASN A 62 4.43 1.09 -10.41
CA ASN A 62 5.28 0.08 -11.01
C ASN A 62 6.64 0.07 -10.31
N LEU A 63 6.80 -0.76 -9.28
CA LEU A 63 8.04 -0.88 -8.52
C LEU A 63 9.19 -1.38 -9.41
N ARG A 64 10.26 -0.59 -9.51
CA ARG A 64 11.46 -0.90 -10.28
C ARG A 64 12.63 -1.33 -9.40
N PHE A 65 12.80 -0.70 -8.25
CA PHE A 65 13.92 -0.97 -7.35
C PHE A 65 13.55 -0.66 -5.90
N VAL A 66 14.19 -1.38 -4.99
CA VAL A 66 14.09 -1.18 -3.53
C VAL A 66 15.50 -0.95 -3.01
N ASP A 67 15.70 0.12 -2.26
CA ASP A 67 16.88 0.30 -1.42
C ASP A 67 16.43 0.41 0.04
N SER A 68 17.16 -0.20 0.95
CA SER A 68 16.80 -0.22 2.37
C SER A 68 18.04 -0.17 3.22
N SER A 69 18.12 0.86 4.06
CA SER A 69 19.06 0.95 5.16
C SER A 69 18.35 0.68 6.49
N THR A 70 19.08 0.64 7.60
CA THR A 70 18.50 0.43 8.93
C THR A 70 17.59 1.57 9.40
N LEU A 71 17.71 2.76 8.81
CA LEU A 71 16.99 3.97 9.25
C LEU A 71 15.99 4.50 8.21
N VAL A 72 16.23 4.18 6.94
CA VAL A 72 15.49 4.74 5.81
C VAL A 72 15.30 3.65 4.76
N GLU A 73 14.07 3.55 4.27
CA GLU A 73 13.68 2.71 3.14
C GLU A 73 13.31 3.58 1.93
N GLU A 74 13.60 3.05 0.75
CA GLU A 74 13.47 3.75 -0.52
C GLU A 74 12.85 2.81 -1.57
N ARG A 75 11.78 3.27 -2.23
CA ARG A 75 11.07 2.55 -3.29
C ARG A 75 11.04 3.40 -4.54
N PHE A 76 11.62 2.87 -5.60
CA PHE A 76 11.71 3.53 -6.89
C PHE A 76 10.63 2.95 -7.80
N PHE A 77 9.70 3.79 -8.23
CA PHE A 77 8.61 3.44 -9.12
C PHE A 77 8.83 4.07 -10.51
N GLU A 78 8.08 3.64 -11.50
CA GLU A 78 8.04 4.36 -12.78
C GLU A 78 7.41 5.75 -12.65
N GLU A 79 6.44 5.88 -11.75
CA GLU A 79 5.64 7.09 -11.53
C GLU A 79 6.33 8.09 -10.59
N GLY A 80 7.31 7.64 -9.82
CA GLY A 80 7.94 8.46 -8.79
C GLY A 80 8.80 7.66 -7.82
N TYR A 81 8.99 8.22 -6.65
CA TYR A 81 9.95 7.75 -5.68
C TYR A 81 9.40 7.95 -4.26
N LEU A 82 9.39 6.90 -3.44
CA LEU A 82 9.02 6.98 -2.03
C LEU A 82 10.26 6.79 -1.16
N LYS A 83 10.53 7.74 -0.28
CA LYS A 83 11.51 7.64 0.80
C LYS A 83 10.79 7.69 2.13
N PHE A 84 11.04 6.75 3.03
CA PHE A 84 10.32 6.70 4.30
C PHE A 84 11.14 6.07 5.43
N ASN A 85 10.65 6.27 6.65
CA ASN A 85 11.08 5.58 7.85
C ASN A 85 9.84 4.99 8.56
N GLY A 86 9.98 4.50 9.79
CA GLY A 86 8.87 3.87 10.52
C GLY A 86 7.67 4.77 10.86
N ILE A 87 7.72 6.07 10.60
CA ILE A 87 6.69 7.06 11.00
C ILE A 87 6.24 7.93 9.83
N GLU A 88 7.16 8.34 8.96
CA GLU A 88 6.89 9.32 7.90
C GLU A 88 7.47 8.88 6.57
N GLY A 89 6.88 9.41 5.49
CA GLY A 89 7.34 9.20 4.13
C GLY A 89 7.29 10.47 3.31
N THR A 90 8.03 10.50 2.22
CA THR A 90 7.95 11.53 1.19
C THR A 90 7.85 10.84 -0.16
N PHE A 91 6.76 11.07 -0.87
CA PHE A 91 6.58 10.63 -2.25
C PHE A 91 6.91 11.78 -3.19
N ILE A 92 7.80 11.53 -4.15
CA ILE A 92 8.25 12.49 -5.15
C ILE A 92 7.78 11.99 -6.52
N GLU A 93 6.90 12.74 -7.17
CA GLU A 93 6.44 12.43 -8.52
C GLU A 93 7.55 12.62 -9.55
N LYS A 94 7.66 11.69 -10.51
CA LYS A 94 8.71 11.75 -11.54
C LYS A 94 8.55 12.94 -12.49
N PHE A 95 7.33 13.26 -12.90
CA PHE A 95 7.10 14.17 -14.04
C PHE A 95 7.14 15.65 -13.67
N ASN A 96 6.70 16.02 -12.46
CA ASN A 96 6.63 17.41 -12.00
C ASN A 96 7.48 17.67 -10.75
N SER A 97 8.17 16.64 -10.22
CA SER A 97 8.92 16.70 -8.98
C SER A 97 8.11 17.20 -7.77
N ALA A 98 6.78 17.07 -7.82
CA ALA A 98 5.92 17.37 -6.70
C ALA A 98 6.26 16.45 -5.54
N GLN A 99 6.47 17.04 -4.36
CA GLN A 99 6.78 16.32 -3.15
C GLN A 99 5.57 16.29 -2.24
N HIS A 100 5.25 15.09 -1.77
CA HIS A 100 4.11 14.82 -0.93
C HIS A 100 4.61 14.21 0.36
N SER A 101 4.55 14.98 1.45
CA SER A 101 4.75 14.44 2.79
C SER A 101 3.63 13.48 3.13
N LEU A 102 3.97 12.35 3.73
CA LEU A 102 3.08 11.26 4.09
C LEU A 102 3.32 10.85 5.53
N THR A 103 2.28 10.41 6.21
CA THR A 103 2.36 9.76 7.52
C THR A 103 2.13 8.27 7.35
N GLN A 104 2.98 7.44 7.96
CA GLN A 104 2.77 6.01 8.03
C GLN A 104 1.72 5.72 9.12
N THR A 105 0.62 5.10 8.74
CA THR A 105 -0.50 4.78 9.62
C THR A 105 -0.62 3.26 9.77
N ASN A 106 -1.27 2.81 10.84
CA ASN A 106 -1.58 1.40 11.03
C ASN A 106 -2.46 0.87 9.88
N THR A 107 -2.13 -0.30 9.34
CA THR A 107 -2.89 -0.94 8.25
C THR A 107 -4.31 -1.33 8.65
N LEU A 108 -4.61 -1.45 9.95
CA LEU A 108 -5.96 -1.63 10.48
C LEU A 108 -6.84 -0.37 10.33
N ALA A 109 -6.24 0.80 10.06
CA ALA A 109 -6.95 2.06 9.87
C ALA A 109 -7.30 2.33 8.39
N ILE A 110 -7.02 1.39 7.48
CA ILE A 110 -7.39 1.51 6.07
C ILE A 110 -8.93 1.55 5.97
N PRO A 111 -9.53 2.57 5.33
CA PRO A 111 -10.98 2.63 5.19
C PRO A 111 -11.53 1.47 4.34
N THR A 112 -12.70 0.94 4.71
CA THR A 112 -13.40 -0.11 3.94
C THR A 112 -13.56 0.22 2.46
N ALA A 113 -13.82 1.49 2.14
CA ALA A 113 -13.96 1.94 0.75
C ALA A 113 -12.65 1.82 -0.05
N VAL A 114 -11.49 1.95 0.61
CA VAL A 114 -10.17 1.75 -0.03
C VAL A 114 -9.93 0.27 -0.31
N HIS A 115 -10.28 -0.61 0.64
CA HIS A 115 -10.22 -2.07 0.41
C HIS A 115 -11.04 -2.47 -0.82
N GLN A 116 -12.27 -1.95 -0.94
CA GLN A 116 -13.15 -2.22 -2.08
C GLN A 116 -12.58 -1.66 -3.39
N ALA A 117 -12.06 -0.43 -3.38
CA ALA A 117 -11.49 0.20 -4.57
C ALA A 117 -10.28 -0.59 -5.10
N VAL A 118 -9.37 -1.00 -4.22
CA VAL A 118 -8.20 -1.81 -4.59
C VAL A 118 -8.62 -3.19 -5.08
N ALA A 119 -9.53 -3.88 -4.39
CA ALA A 119 -10.02 -5.18 -4.82
C ALA A 119 -10.66 -5.12 -6.22
N ASN A 120 -11.47 -4.10 -6.49
CA ASN A 120 -12.09 -3.90 -7.80
C ASN A 120 -11.07 -3.59 -8.91
N PHE A 121 -9.97 -2.91 -8.58
CA PHE A 121 -8.90 -2.60 -9.53
C PHE A 121 -8.10 -3.84 -9.96
N MET A 122 -8.04 -4.86 -9.11
CA MET A 122 -7.23 -6.07 -9.33
C MET A 122 -7.95 -7.20 -10.09
N ILE A 123 -9.24 -7.04 -10.36
CA ILE A 123 -10.09 -8.00 -11.11
C ILE A 123 -10.01 -7.69 -12.61
#